data_AF-A0A520ZVM6-F1
#
_entry.id   AF-A0A520ZVM6-F1
#
_cell.length_a   1.000
_cell.length_b   1.000
_cell.length_c   1.000
_cell.angle_alpha   90.00
_cell.angle_beta   90.00
_cell.angle_gamma   90.00
#
_symmetry.space_group_name_H-M   'P 1'
#
loop_
_entity.id
_entity.type
_entity.pdbx_description
1 polymer ?
#
loop_
_entity_poly.entity_id
_entity_poly.type
_entity_poly.pdbx_seq_one_letter_code
_entity_poly.pdbx_strand_id
1 'polypeptide(L)'
;MSLTLLTIFSSSFVIALSGALMPGPVLTVTVSESARQGAKAGPLMIFGHGMLELALVLALLGGLAPLFSRDEVFIFVSLLGGAILLWMACMMFRELPGLKLKIEHHDQKPRSLILSGILLSLANPYWFIWWATIGIGYI
;
A
#
# COMPACT_ATOMS: atom_id res chain seq x y z
N MET A 1 -1.69 -22.16 24.55
CA MET A 1 -0.61 -21.53 23.75
C MET A 1 -0.73 -21.84 22.26
N SER A 2 -0.81 -23.10 21.83
CA SER A 2 -0.86 -23.44 20.38
C SER A 2 -2.06 -22.83 19.65
N LEU A 3 -3.24 -22.83 20.27
CA LEU A 3 -4.44 -22.21 19.69
C LEU A 3 -4.27 -20.69 19.52
N THR A 4 -3.69 -20.01 20.50
CA THR A 4 -3.43 -18.56 20.45
C THR A 4 -2.47 -18.17 19.32
N LEU A 5 -1.36 -18.92 19.16
CA LEU A 5 -0.40 -18.68 18.09
C LEU A 5 -1.04 -18.88 16.70
N LEU A 6 -1.86 -19.92 16.57
CA LEU A 6 -2.59 -20.19 15.33
C LEU A 6 -3.60 -19.07 15.03
N THR A 7 -4.32 -18.57 16.05
CA THR A 7 -5.24 -17.44 15.89
C THR A 7 -4.52 -16.17 15.45
N ILE A 8 -3.40 -15.82 16.09
CA ILE A 8 -2.60 -14.63 15.71
C ILE A 8 -2.07 -14.79 14.29
N PHE A 9 -1.48 -15.93 13.96
CA PHE A 9 -0.97 -16.19 12.62
C PHE A 9 -2.08 -16.06 11.56
N SER A 10 -3.21 -16.77 11.73
CA SER A 10 -4.29 -16.80 10.75
C SER A 10 -4.97 -15.43 10.61
N SER A 11 -5.23 -14.74 11.72
CA SER A 11 -5.86 -13.40 11.67
C SER A 11 -4.93 -12.38 11.01
N SER A 12 -3.67 -12.28 11.43
CA SER A 12 -2.70 -11.37 10.83
C SER A 12 -2.46 -11.69 9.35
N PHE A 13 -2.41 -12.98 8.99
CA PHE A 13 -2.27 -13.39 7.59
C PHE A 13 -3.48 -12.95 6.75
N VAL A 14 -4.70 -13.20 7.20
CA VAL A 14 -5.92 -12.82 6.46
C VAL A 14 -6.03 -11.30 6.32
N ILE A 15 -5.74 -10.55 7.39
CA ILE A 15 -5.77 -9.09 7.37
C ILE A 15 -4.73 -8.53 6.40
N ALA A 16 -3.46 -8.96 6.53
CA ALA A 16 -2.39 -8.51 5.65
C ALA A 16 -2.64 -8.92 4.19
N LEU A 17 -3.12 -10.15 3.95
CA LEU A 17 -3.43 -10.64 2.61
C LEU A 17 -4.56 -9.83 1.96
N SER A 18 -5.61 -9.47 2.72
CA SER A 18 -6.69 -8.64 2.18
C SER A 18 -6.21 -7.28 1.70
N GLY A 19 -5.27 -6.66 2.44
CA GLY A 19 -4.67 -5.39 2.05
C GLY A 19 -3.74 -5.53 0.84
N ALA A 20 -2.94 -6.60 0.80
CA ALA A 20 -1.98 -6.87 -0.26
C ALA A 20 -2.65 -7.25 -1.61
N LEU A 21 -3.79 -7.95 -1.56
CA LEU A 21 -4.54 -8.35 -2.76
C LEU A 21 -5.40 -7.23 -3.35
N MET A 22 -5.55 -6.10 -2.65
CA MET A 22 -6.38 -5.03 -3.17
C MET A 22 -5.74 -4.43 -4.44
N PRO A 23 -6.50 -4.29 -5.55
CA PRO A 23 -5.99 -3.70 -6.78
C PRO A 23 -5.47 -2.28 -6.53
N GLY A 24 -4.19 -2.06 -6.80
CA GLY A 24 -3.54 -0.76 -6.59
C GLY A 24 -2.09 -0.72 -7.08
N PRO A 25 -1.42 0.43 -6.99
CA PRO A 25 -0.09 0.64 -7.58
C PRO A 25 0.98 -0.34 -7.08
N VAL A 26 0.94 -0.67 -5.78
CA VAL A 26 1.87 -1.62 -5.15
C VAL A 26 1.71 -3.01 -5.75
N LEU A 27 0.47 -3.52 -5.84
CA LEU A 27 0.19 -4.84 -6.42
C LEU A 27 0.55 -4.88 -7.91
N THR A 28 0.16 -3.86 -8.68
CA THR A 28 0.46 -3.77 -10.12
C THR A 28 1.96 -3.84 -10.40
N VAL A 29 2.75 -3.04 -9.69
CA VAL A 29 4.20 -3.01 -9.86
C VAL A 29 4.85 -4.29 -9.33
N THR A 30 4.34 -4.86 -8.23
CA THR A 30 4.82 -6.16 -7.73
C THR A 30 4.65 -7.26 -8.77
N VAL A 31 3.49 -7.34 -9.44
CA VAL A 31 3.24 -8.33 -10.49
C VAL A 31 4.14 -8.10 -11.71
N SER A 32 4.23 -6.85 -12.17
CA SER A 32 5.07 -6.48 -13.31
C SER A 32 6.55 -6.77 -13.07
N GLU A 33 7.07 -6.38 -11.90
CA GLU A 33 8.47 -6.61 -11.56
C GLU A 33 8.75 -8.07 -11.17
N SER A 34 7.76 -8.83 -10.67
CA SER A 34 7.92 -10.27 -10.47
C SER A 34 8.07 -11.02 -11.78
N ALA A 35 7.36 -10.60 -12.83
CA ALA A 35 7.53 -11.15 -14.17
C ALA A 35 8.92 -10.83 -14.77
N ARG A 36 9.54 -9.71 -14.38
CA ARG A 36 10.83 -9.25 -14.92
C ARG A 36 12.05 -9.68 -14.10
N GLN A 37 11.99 -9.56 -12.78
CA GLN A 37 13.08 -9.79 -11.84
C GLN A 37 12.92 -11.09 -11.02
N GLY A 38 11.85 -11.85 -11.28
CA GLY A 38 11.54 -13.11 -10.61
C GLY A 38 11.01 -12.94 -9.18
N ALA A 39 11.01 -14.03 -8.42
CA ALA A 39 10.38 -14.11 -7.09
C ALA A 39 10.93 -13.12 -6.05
N LYS A 40 12.12 -12.53 -6.27
CA LYS A 40 12.73 -11.54 -5.37
C LYS A 40 11.98 -10.20 -5.35
N ALA A 41 11.18 -9.90 -6.38
CA ALA A 41 10.45 -8.66 -6.48
C ALA A 41 9.46 -8.47 -5.32
N GLY A 42 8.72 -9.53 -4.97
CA GLY A 42 7.75 -9.51 -3.86
C GLY A 42 8.40 -9.16 -2.51
N PRO A 43 9.39 -9.93 -2.01
CA PRO A 43 10.06 -9.65 -0.74
C PRO A 43 10.71 -8.26 -0.67
N LEU A 44 11.32 -7.78 -1.75
CA LEU A 44 11.93 -6.46 -1.75
C LEU A 44 10.89 -5.32 -1.75
N MET A 45 9.77 -5.51 -2.45
CA MET A 45 8.68 -4.55 -2.47
C MET A 45 7.99 -4.45 -1.10
N ILE A 46 7.67 -5.60 -0.50
CA ILE A 46 7.02 -5.63 0.83
C ILE A 46 7.95 -5.14 1.93
N PHE A 47 9.27 -5.33 1.79
CA PHE A 47 10.23 -4.75 2.72
C PHE A 47 10.17 -3.22 2.74
N GLY A 48 10.11 -2.58 1.56
CA GLY A 48 9.91 -1.14 1.46
C GLY A 48 8.56 -0.67 2.04
N HIS A 49 7.48 -1.39 1.75
CA HIS A 49 6.17 -1.13 2.34
C HIS A 49 6.21 -1.23 3.88
N GLY A 50 6.78 -2.30 4.42
CA GLY A 50 6.89 -2.54 5.86
C GLY A 50 7.78 -1.52 6.57
N MET A 51 8.81 -0.98 5.91
CA MET A 51 9.58 0.15 6.46
C MET A 51 8.72 1.40 6.63
N LEU A 52 7.86 1.70 5.66
CA LEU A 52 6.91 2.81 5.75
C LEU A 52 5.90 2.58 6.88
N GLU A 53 5.34 1.38 6.98
CA GLU A 53 4.41 1.02 8.05
C GLU A 53 5.06 1.14 9.44
N LEU A 54 6.29 0.63 9.58
CA LEU A 54 7.04 0.75 10.83
C LEU A 54 7.28 2.21 11.21
N ALA A 55 7.64 3.05 10.24
CA ALA A 55 7.81 4.49 10.47
C ALA A 55 6.50 5.15 10.94
N LEU A 56 5.36 4.80 10.33
CA LEU A 56 4.05 5.30 10.76
C LEU A 56 3.71 4.84 12.18
N VAL A 57 3.90 3.55 12.51
CA VAL A 57 3.65 3.02 13.86
C VAL A 57 4.50 3.76 14.89
N LEU A 58 5.80 3.93 14.63
CA LEU A 58 6.69 4.68 15.52
C LEU A 58 6.25 6.14 15.69
N ALA A 59 5.77 6.79 14.62
CA ALA A 59 5.24 8.14 14.69
C ALA A 59 3.97 8.22 15.54
N LEU A 60 3.03 7.29 15.34
CA LEU A 60 1.79 7.21 16.11
C LEU A 60 2.07 7.02 17.61
N LEU A 61 2.96 6.06 17.96
CA LEU A 61 3.43 5.82 19.33
C LEU A 61 4.22 7.00 19.90
N GLY A 62 4.94 7.74 19.06
CA GLY A 62 5.68 8.96 19.42
C GLY A 62 4.80 10.19 19.68
N GLY A 63 3.48 10.07 19.56
CA GLY A 63 2.52 11.13 19.89
C GLY A 63 1.74 11.69 18.70
N LEU A 64 1.80 11.08 17.51
CA LEU A 64 0.87 11.44 16.42
C LEU A 64 -0.56 10.91 16.64
N ALA A 65 -0.76 9.89 17.49
CA ALA A 65 -2.08 9.28 17.68
C ALA A 65 -3.19 10.30 18.06
N PRO A 66 -2.99 11.22 19.03
CA PRO A 66 -4.01 12.21 19.40
C PRO A 66 -4.39 13.21 18.29
N LEU A 67 -3.53 13.40 17.27
CA LEU A 67 -3.85 14.23 16.12
C LEU A 67 -4.89 13.54 15.22
N PHE A 68 -4.77 12.23 15.01
CA PHE A 68 -5.73 11.45 14.22
C PHE A 68 -7.06 11.19 14.95
N SER A 69 -7.09 11.30 16.29
CA SER A 69 -8.33 11.22 17.07
C SER A 69 -9.23 12.46 16.95
N ARG A 70 -8.79 13.52 16.27
CA ARG A 70 -9.62 14.72 16.03
C ARG A 70 -10.51 14.51 14.81
N ASP A 71 -11.81 14.66 14.99
CA ASP A 71 -12.81 14.51 13.92
C ASP A 71 -12.49 15.36 12.68
N GLU A 72 -12.00 16.58 12.88
CA GLU A 72 -11.59 17.49 11.79
C GLU A 72 -10.47 16.90 10.93
N VAL A 73 -9.47 16.27 11.56
CA VAL A 73 -8.32 15.66 10.86
C VAL A 73 -8.78 14.41 10.13
N PHE A 74 -9.61 13.59 10.76
CA PHE A 74 -10.20 12.41 10.11
C PHE A 74 -11.00 12.80 8.86
N ILE A 75 -11.93 13.75 8.98
CA ILE A 75 -12.77 14.22 7.86
C ILE A 75 -11.89 14.78 6.73
N PHE A 76 -10.90 15.61 7.05
CA PHE A 76 -10.00 16.19 6.06
C PHE A 76 -9.21 15.11 5.31
N VAL A 77 -8.60 14.16 6.04
CA VAL A 77 -7.83 13.06 5.45
C VAL A 77 -8.74 12.16 4.60
N SER A 78 -9.95 11.83 5.07
CA SER A 78 -10.92 11.02 4.33
C SER A 78 -11.38 11.69 3.04
N LEU A 79 -11.71 12.99 3.07
CA LEU A 79 -12.13 13.74 1.88
C LEU A 79 -10.98 13.89 0.87
N LEU A 80 -9.78 14.22 1.35
CA LEU A 80 -8.60 14.37 0.50
C LEU A 80 -8.22 13.02 -0.16
N GLY A 81 -8.18 11.95 0.63
CA GLY A 81 -7.89 10.60 0.13
C GLY A 81 -8.95 10.11 -0.87
N GLY A 82 -10.24 10.38 -0.60
CA GLY A 82 -11.34 10.08 -1.51
C GLY A 82 -11.27 10.86 -2.83
N ALA A 83 -10.92 12.15 -2.78
CA ALA A 83 -10.74 12.96 -3.98
C ALA A 83 -9.57 12.45 -4.84
N ILE A 84 -8.45 12.09 -4.21
CA ILE A 84 -7.29 11.49 -4.90
C ILE A 84 -7.68 10.15 -5.55
N LEU A 85 -8.48 9.30 -4.88
CA LEU A 85 -9.00 8.06 -5.45
C LEU A 85 -9.83 8.28 -6.70
N LEU A 86 -10.78 9.22 -6.65
CA LEU A 86 -11.63 9.55 -7.79
C LEU A 86 -10.79 10.09 -8.96
N TRP A 87 -9.81 10.94 -8.67
CA TRP A 87 -8.86 11.44 -9.65
C TRP A 87 -8.08 10.30 -10.32
N MET A 88 -7.51 9.39 -9.53
CA MET A 88 -6.77 8.23 -10.03
C MET A 88 -7.66 7.33 -10.89
N ALA A 89 -8.90 7.07 -10.46
CA ALA A 89 -9.86 6.29 -11.23
C ALA A 89 -10.12 6.94 -12.61
N CYS A 90 -10.41 8.25 -12.65
CA CYS A 90 -10.60 8.99 -13.90
C CYS A 90 -9.37 8.93 -14.81
N MET A 91 -8.17 9.07 -14.25
CA MET A 91 -6.91 8.96 -15.00
C MET A 91 -6.76 7.57 -15.64
N MET A 92 -7.00 6.50 -14.87
CA MET A 92 -6.94 5.13 -15.39
C MET A 92 -7.95 4.90 -16.53
N PHE A 93 -9.20 5.35 -16.38
CA PHE A 93 -10.21 5.24 -17.45
C PHE A 93 -9.82 6.03 -18.71
N ARG A 94 -9.16 7.18 -18.54
CA ARG A 94 -8.70 8.01 -19.67
C ARG A 94 -7.53 7.39 -20.42
N GLU A 95 -6.72 6.56 -19.75
CA GLU A 95 -5.56 5.89 -20.36
C GLU A 95 -5.93 4.57 -21.07
N LEU A 96 -7.11 3.98 -20.79
CA LEU A 96 -7.60 2.76 -21.45
C LEU A 96 -7.60 2.82 -22.99
N PRO A 97 -8.08 3.88 -23.67
CA PRO A 97 -8.15 3.92 -25.13
C PRO A 97 -6.78 3.93 -25.82
N GLY A 98 -5.73 4.34 -25.09
CA GLY A 98 -4.35 4.40 -25.56
C GLY A 98 -3.51 3.19 -25.15
N LEU A 99 -4.08 2.23 -24.40
CA LEU A 99 -3.34 1.13 -23.80
C LEU A 99 -2.93 0.11 -24.87
N LYS A 100 -1.77 0.34 -25.47
CA LYS A 100 -1.11 -0.62 -26.36
C LYS A 100 -0.12 -1.41 -25.54
N LEU A 101 -0.20 -2.73 -25.62
CA LEU A 101 0.81 -3.63 -25.07
C LEU A 101 2.08 -3.49 -25.90
N LYS A 102 2.92 -2.51 -25.57
CA LYS A 102 4.27 -2.42 -26.11
C LYS A 102 5.14 -3.40 -25.35
N ILE A 103 5.36 -4.56 -25.96
CA ILE A 103 6.47 -5.45 -25.59
C ILE A 103 7.75 -4.82 -26.15
N GLU A 104 8.11 -3.64 -25.65
CA GLU A 104 9.44 -3.12 -25.83
C GLU A 104 10.25 -3.61 -24.63
N HIS A 105 11.34 -4.33 -24.91
CA HIS A 105 12.42 -4.51 -23.95
C HIS A 105 13.06 -3.14 -23.73
N HIS A 106 12.38 -2.28 -22.99
CA HIS A 106 12.96 -1.05 -22.53
C HIS A 106 13.92 -1.45 -21.42
N ASP A 107 15.23 -1.25 -21.65
CA ASP A 107 16.27 -1.28 -20.63
C ASP A 107 16.03 -0.12 -19.65
N GLN A 108 14.88 -0.12 -18.97
CA GLN A 108 14.64 0.78 -17.87
C GLN A 108 15.60 0.38 -16.77
N LYS A 109 16.37 1.38 -16.31
CA LYS A 109 17.28 1.27 -15.17
C LYS A 109 16.62 0.44 -14.06
N PRO A 110 17.37 -0.42 -13.36
CA PRO A 110 16.82 -1.20 -12.26
C PRO A 110 16.19 -0.23 -11.26
N ARG A 111 14.86 -0.26 -11.18
CA ARG A 111 14.10 0.57 -10.25
C ARG A 111 14.28 -0.06 -8.88
N SER A 112 14.66 0.73 -7.88
CA SER A 112 14.74 0.23 -6.51
C SER A 112 13.36 -0.25 -6.08
N LEU A 113 13.23 -1.56 -5.87
CA LEU A 113 11.98 -2.20 -5.46
C LEU A 113 11.57 -1.77 -4.05
N ILE A 114 12.54 -1.56 -3.17
CA ILE A 114 12.32 -1.03 -1.82
C ILE A 114 11.75 0.39 -1.90
N LEU A 115 12.37 1.26 -2.71
CA LEU A 115 11.88 2.63 -2.88
C LEU A 115 10.51 2.67 -3.56
N SER A 116 10.28 1.77 -4.53
CA SER A 116 8.97 1.60 -5.15
C SER A 116 7.93 1.17 -4.12
N GLY A 117 8.28 0.26 -3.20
CA GLY A 117 7.46 -0.16 -2.08
C GLY A 117 7.01 1.03 -1.22
N ILE A 118 7.94 1.91 -0.83
CA ILE A 118 7.63 3.10 -0.03
C ILE A 118 6.76 4.09 -0.81
N LEU A 119 7.23 4.52 -1.99
CA LEU A 119 6.61 5.60 -2.74
C LEU A 119 5.23 5.23 -3.27
N LEU A 120 5.05 4.00 -3.76
CA LEU A 120 3.76 3.55 -4.27
C LEU A 120 2.76 3.31 -3.15
N SER A 121 3.22 3.00 -1.93
CA SER A 121 2.34 2.90 -0.76
C SER A 121 1.88 4.27 -0.29
N LEU A 122 2.79 5.26 -0.25
CA LEU A 122 2.44 6.66 0.01
C LEU A 122 1.52 7.25 -1.06
N ALA A 123 1.66 6.82 -2.31
CA ALA A 123 0.76 7.23 -3.39
C ALA A 123 -0.53 6.40 -3.43
N ASN A 124 -0.66 5.35 -2.60
CA ASN A 124 -1.82 4.48 -2.58
C ASN A 124 -2.85 5.00 -1.56
N PRO A 125 -3.94 5.65 -1.99
CA PRO A 125 -4.98 6.15 -1.09
C PRO A 125 -5.63 5.07 -0.23
N TYR A 126 -5.65 3.80 -0.68
CA TYR A 126 -6.17 2.72 0.15
C TYR A 126 -5.33 2.47 1.39
N TRP A 127 -4.01 2.69 1.34
CA TRP A 127 -3.17 2.54 2.52
C TRP A 127 -3.62 3.49 3.63
N PHE A 128 -3.97 4.73 3.29
CA PHE A 128 -4.51 5.69 4.24
C PHE A 128 -5.91 5.29 4.74
N ILE A 129 -6.79 4.82 3.86
CA ILE A 129 -8.13 4.36 4.26
C ILE A 129 -8.03 3.17 5.21
N TRP A 130 -7.15 2.20 4.91
CA TRP A 130 -6.91 1.04 5.74
C TRP A 130 -6.41 1.44 7.12
N TRP A 131 -5.45 2.38 7.22
CA TRP A 131 -4.98 2.90 8.50
C TRP A 131 -6.06 3.66 9.26
N ALA A 132 -6.83 4.51 8.57
CA ALA A 132 -7.89 5.30 9.18
C ALA A 132 -9.05 4.45 9.73
N THR A 133 -9.27 3.25 9.18
CA THR A 133 -10.42 2.40 9.53
C THR A 133 -10.03 1.20 10.38
N ILE A 134 -9.01 0.46 9.97
CA ILE A 134 -8.58 -0.80 10.58
C ILE A 134 -7.32 -0.57 11.42
N GLY A 135 -6.28 0.05 10.84
CA GLY A 135 -4.95 0.14 11.44
C GLY A 135 -4.92 0.84 12.81
N ILE A 136 -5.64 1.96 12.95
CA ILE A 136 -5.77 2.66 14.23
C ILE A 136 -6.44 1.79 15.31
N GLY A 137 -7.39 0.92 14.95
CA GLY A 137 -8.07 0.05 15.91
C GLY A 137 -7.18 -1.05 16.51
N TYR A 138 -5.99 -1.28 15.95
CA TYR A 138 -5.02 -2.27 16.42
C TYR A 138 -3.87 -1.68 17.26
N ILE A 139 -3.79 -0.34 17.36
CA ILE A 139 -2.80 0.39 18.19
C ILE A 139 -3.49 0.90 19.45
#